data_AF-A0A7C8B9E9-F1
#
_entry.id   AF-A0A7C8B9E9-F1
#
_cell.length_a   1.000
_cell.length_b   1.000
_cell.length_c   1.000
_cell.angle_alpha   90.00
_cell.angle_beta   90.00
_cell.angle_gamma   90.00
#
_symmetry.space_group_name_H-M   'P 1'
#
loop_
_entity.id
_entity.type
_entity.pdbx_description
1 polymer ?
#
loop_
_entity_poly.entity_id
_entity_poly.type
_entity_poly.pdbx_seq_one_letter_code
_entity_poly.pdbx_strand_id
1 'polypeptide(L)'
;MKTPYYDLRIVPAHGNAQATTYLLNEAPGPVEAYYQIPSIGDQGGNVYRALRRAKIKWANDFEVFSWPKKILEEYVNPHRMQRGIGLREGFLRLRAKYLTCSNSYDRWPQSGPDTNDFVDPAAEDVLSDINITRIRGEITSNHKVILICGEYAWLACFGAILVNPASHEGRQLSSEEMDIINHRLASSFTSGWYMGHTRRWSLDTAKISATLKQIAIDAGWL
;
A
#
# COMPACT_ATOMS: atom_id res chain seq x y z
N MET A 1 19.79 1.13 -17.45
CA MET A 1 18.62 0.26 -17.17
C MET A 1 17.66 0.39 -18.33
N LYS A 2 16.93 -0.67 -18.69
CA LYS A 2 15.90 -0.61 -19.74
C LYS A 2 14.69 0.11 -19.15
N THR A 3 14.20 1.16 -19.81
CA THR A 3 12.99 1.87 -19.39
C THR A 3 11.82 0.89 -19.32
N PRO A 4 11.08 0.82 -18.20
CA PRO A 4 9.93 -0.07 -18.07
C PRO A 4 8.83 0.31 -19.06
N TYR A 5 8.09 -0.68 -19.53
CA TYR A 5 6.81 -0.46 -20.19
C TYR A 5 5.74 -0.30 -19.10
N TYR A 6 4.82 0.65 -19.26
CA TYR A 6 3.77 0.87 -18.28
C TYR A 6 2.41 0.48 -18.85
N ASP A 7 1.63 -0.27 -18.06
CA ASP A 7 0.22 -0.51 -18.33
C ASP A 7 -0.52 0.83 -18.50
N LEU A 8 -1.43 0.91 -19.47
CA LEU A 8 -2.17 2.14 -19.74
C LEU A 8 -3.17 2.48 -18.62
N ARG A 9 -3.59 1.49 -17.82
CA ARG A 9 -4.56 1.67 -16.74
C ARG A 9 -3.91 2.33 -15.54
N ILE A 10 -4.54 3.41 -15.10
CA ILE A 10 -4.20 4.10 -13.85
C ILE A 10 -4.84 3.35 -12.68
N VAL A 11 -4.08 3.16 -11.61
CA VAL A 11 -4.54 2.64 -10.33
C VAL A 11 -4.59 3.81 -9.34
N PRO A 12 -5.76 4.46 -9.17
CA PRO A 12 -5.89 5.61 -8.27
C PRO A 12 -5.77 5.18 -6.80
N ALA A 13 -5.48 6.13 -5.91
CA ALA A 13 -5.60 5.89 -4.48
C ALA A 13 -7.00 5.41 -4.10
N HIS A 14 -7.06 4.47 -3.15
CA HIS A 14 -8.30 3.92 -2.63
C HIS A 14 -8.38 4.14 -1.12
N GLY A 15 -9.19 5.12 -0.73
CA GLY A 15 -9.47 5.49 0.64
C GLY A 15 -10.76 6.30 0.74
N ASN A 16 -11.17 6.61 1.96
CA ASN A 16 -12.25 7.54 2.26
C ASN A 16 -11.65 8.79 2.92
N ALA A 17 -12.36 9.91 2.83
CA ALA A 17 -12.02 11.15 3.52
C ALA A 17 -11.79 10.97 5.04
N GLN A 18 -12.38 9.95 5.67
CA GLN A 18 -12.20 9.67 7.10
C GLN A 18 -10.90 8.89 7.45
N ALA A 19 -10.18 8.37 6.46
CA ALA A 19 -8.99 7.57 6.71
C ALA A 19 -7.93 8.40 7.45
N THR A 20 -7.41 7.85 8.54
CA THR A 20 -6.37 8.49 9.35
C THR A 20 -4.96 8.09 8.94
N THR A 21 -4.84 7.07 8.07
CA THR A 21 -3.56 6.55 7.63
C THR A 21 -3.45 6.56 6.11
N TYR A 22 -2.30 6.97 5.61
CA TYR A 22 -1.92 6.92 4.21
C TYR A 22 -0.85 5.85 4.01
N LEU A 23 -1.13 4.84 3.19
CA LEU A 23 -0.22 3.74 2.89
C LEU A 23 0.21 3.84 1.43
N LEU A 24 1.50 4.01 1.19
CA LEU A 24 2.08 4.09 -0.14
C LEU A 24 2.89 2.82 -0.43
N ASN A 25 2.49 2.03 -1.45
CA ASN A 25 3.28 0.91 -1.97
C ASN A 25 4.21 1.36 -3.09
N GLU A 26 5.08 0.48 -3.58
CA GLU A 26 5.98 0.77 -4.70
C GLU A 26 5.21 1.02 -6.00
N ALA A 27 4.57 0.00 -6.56
CA ALA A 27 3.81 0.11 -7.80
C ALA A 27 2.72 -0.98 -7.86
N PRO A 28 1.66 -0.77 -8.65
CA PRO A 28 0.62 -1.79 -8.80
C PRO A 28 1.15 -2.99 -9.58
N GLY A 29 0.66 -4.18 -9.23
CA GLY A 29 0.79 -5.39 -10.04
C GLY A 29 -0.40 -5.63 -11.00
N PRO A 30 -0.43 -6.76 -11.72
CA PRO A 30 -1.47 -7.09 -12.71
C PRO A 30 -2.89 -7.04 -12.14
N VAL A 31 -3.08 -7.59 -10.94
CA VAL A 31 -4.39 -7.66 -10.30
C VAL A 31 -4.86 -6.27 -9.86
N GLU A 32 -3.94 -5.40 -9.43
CA GLU A 32 -4.27 -4.02 -9.08
C GLU A 32 -4.63 -3.19 -10.31
N ALA A 33 -3.90 -3.37 -11.42
CA ALA A 33 -4.21 -2.75 -12.71
C ALA A 33 -5.58 -3.21 -13.26
N TYR A 34 -5.91 -4.50 -13.15
CA TYR A 34 -7.20 -5.04 -13.57
C TYR A 34 -8.37 -4.44 -12.80
N TYR A 35 -8.28 -4.44 -11.47
CA TYR A 35 -9.36 -3.94 -10.62
C TYR A 35 -9.32 -2.43 -10.38
N GLN A 36 -8.24 -1.74 -10.79
CA GLN A 36 -7.96 -0.33 -10.49
C GLN A 36 -8.05 -0.01 -8.99
N ILE A 37 -7.62 -0.96 -8.15
CA ILE A 37 -7.63 -0.83 -6.69
C ILE A 37 -6.25 -1.18 -6.14
N PRO A 38 -5.56 -0.27 -5.43
CA PRO A 38 -4.29 -0.55 -4.82
C PRO A 38 -4.44 -1.55 -3.66
N SER A 39 -3.46 -2.43 -3.52
CA SER A 39 -3.42 -3.50 -2.53
C SER A 39 -4.71 -4.34 -2.51
N ILE A 40 -5.16 -4.88 -3.66
CA ILE A 40 -6.27 -5.85 -3.74
C ILE A 40 -5.83 -7.30 -3.93
N GLY A 41 -4.76 -7.56 -4.70
CA GLY A 41 -4.27 -8.91 -4.97
C GLY A 41 -3.58 -9.54 -3.75
N ASP A 42 -2.45 -10.20 -3.98
CA ASP A 42 -1.65 -10.77 -2.88
C ASP A 42 -1.26 -9.74 -1.82
N GLN A 43 -0.95 -8.50 -2.25
CA GLN A 43 -0.65 -7.39 -1.35
C GLN A 43 -1.80 -7.09 -0.39
N GLY A 44 -3.04 -7.03 -0.91
CA GLY A 44 -4.24 -6.82 -0.08
C GLY A 44 -4.45 -7.93 0.93
N GLY A 45 -4.22 -9.17 0.50
CA GLY A 45 -4.27 -10.33 1.39
C GLY A 45 -3.21 -10.28 2.50
N ASN A 46 -2.02 -9.75 2.22
CA ASN A 46 -0.97 -9.58 3.23
C ASN A 46 -1.39 -8.53 4.27
N VAL A 47 -1.91 -7.38 3.83
CA VAL A 47 -2.43 -6.33 4.72
C VAL A 47 -3.56 -6.89 5.60
N TYR A 48 -4.57 -7.53 4.99
CA TYR A 48 -5.68 -8.18 5.72
C TYR A 48 -5.18 -9.15 6.80
N ARG A 49 -4.29 -10.09 6.43
CA ARG A 49 -3.76 -11.08 7.37
C ARG A 49 -2.93 -10.43 8.48
N ALA A 50 -2.09 -9.44 8.15
CA ALA A 50 -1.23 -8.78 9.12
C ALA A 50 -2.05 -8.01 10.17
N LEU A 51 -3.07 -7.27 9.75
CA LEU A 51 -3.97 -6.54 10.65
C LEU A 51 -4.73 -7.48 11.60
N ARG A 52 -5.26 -8.60 11.08
CA ARG A 52 -5.94 -9.59 11.93
C ARG A 52 -4.99 -10.25 12.93
N ARG A 53 -3.77 -10.61 12.50
CA ARG A 53 -2.74 -11.17 13.40
C ARG A 53 -2.31 -10.18 14.49
N ALA A 54 -2.20 -8.90 14.14
CA ALA A 54 -1.95 -7.82 15.09
C ALA A 54 -3.13 -7.54 16.03
N LYS A 55 -4.27 -8.17 15.79
CA LYS A 55 -5.54 -8.01 16.51
C LYS A 55 -6.13 -6.60 16.40
N ILE A 56 -5.98 -5.95 15.24
CA ILE A 56 -6.61 -4.65 14.99
C ILE A 56 -8.13 -4.84 14.97
N LYS A 57 -8.84 -4.09 15.82
CA LYS A 57 -10.25 -4.29 16.15
C LYS A 57 -11.15 -4.38 14.91
N TRP A 58 -11.16 -3.33 14.09
CA TRP A 58 -12.02 -3.30 12.90
C TRP A 58 -11.71 -4.42 11.90
N ALA A 59 -10.44 -4.85 11.78
CA ALA A 59 -10.08 -5.94 10.89
C ALA A 59 -10.52 -7.30 11.44
N ASN A 60 -10.54 -7.46 12.76
CA ASN A 60 -10.97 -8.68 13.45
C ASN A 60 -12.49 -8.82 13.54
N ASP A 61 -13.19 -7.70 13.74
CA ASP A 61 -14.65 -7.64 13.81
C ASP A 61 -15.30 -7.93 12.44
N PHE A 62 -14.55 -7.77 11.34
CA PHE A 62 -15.00 -8.21 10.02
C PHE A 62 -15.06 -9.74 9.92
N GLU A 63 -16.00 -10.24 9.12
CA GLU A 63 -16.18 -11.68 8.89
C GLU A 63 -14.87 -12.35 8.42
N VAL A 64 -14.55 -13.52 8.98
CA VAL A 64 -13.36 -14.27 8.59
C VAL A 64 -13.56 -14.88 7.22
N PHE A 65 -12.65 -14.58 6.29
CA PHE A 65 -12.64 -15.18 4.96
C PHE A 65 -11.23 -15.43 4.42
N SER A 66 -11.17 -16.30 3.41
CA SER A 66 -9.96 -16.54 2.63
C SER A 66 -9.85 -15.52 1.50
N TRP A 67 -8.78 -14.73 1.51
CA TRP A 67 -8.56 -13.66 0.53
C TRP A 67 -8.46 -14.20 -0.91
N PRO A 68 -9.36 -13.81 -1.82
CA PRO A 68 -9.24 -14.12 -3.25
C PRO A 68 -8.08 -13.32 -3.87
N LYS A 69 -7.06 -14.03 -4.34
CA LYS A 69 -5.83 -13.47 -4.91
C LYS A 69 -5.89 -13.22 -6.41
N LYS A 70 -6.80 -13.91 -7.11
CA LYS A 70 -6.88 -13.92 -8.56
C LYS A 70 -8.07 -13.09 -9.07
N ILE A 71 -8.05 -12.84 -10.36
CA ILE A 71 -9.20 -12.33 -11.11
C ILE A 71 -10.27 -13.44 -11.20
N LEU A 72 -11.56 -13.10 -11.26
CA LEU A 72 -12.66 -14.06 -11.14
C LEU A 72 -12.56 -15.17 -12.21
N GLU A 73 -12.22 -14.77 -13.42
CA GLU A 73 -12.07 -15.58 -14.62
C GLU A 73 -10.93 -16.60 -14.51
N GLU A 74 -9.96 -16.39 -13.62
CA GLU A 74 -8.81 -17.27 -13.42
C GLU A 74 -9.07 -18.40 -12.41
N TYR A 75 -10.25 -18.42 -11.78
CA TYR A 75 -10.64 -19.47 -10.85
C TYR A 75 -11.29 -20.64 -11.58
N VAL A 76 -10.87 -21.87 -11.24
CA VAL A 76 -11.46 -23.12 -11.77
C VAL A 76 -12.97 -23.21 -11.53
N ASN A 77 -13.47 -22.63 -10.43
CA ASN A 77 -14.90 -22.55 -10.14
C ASN A 77 -15.28 -21.13 -9.69
N PRO A 78 -15.62 -20.23 -10.64
CA PRO A 78 -15.95 -18.83 -10.36
C PRO A 78 -17.14 -18.67 -9.40
N HIS A 79 -18.17 -19.51 -9.52
CA HIS A 79 -19.36 -19.46 -8.67
C HIS A 79 -19.03 -19.71 -7.19
N ARG A 80 -18.12 -20.65 -6.90
CA ARG A 80 -17.67 -20.90 -5.52
C ARG A 80 -16.88 -19.72 -4.94
N MET A 81 -16.27 -18.90 -5.79
CA MET A 81 -15.47 -17.75 -5.38
C MET A 81 -16.27 -16.46 -5.22
N GLN A 82 -17.49 -16.40 -5.73
CA GLN A 82 -18.31 -15.20 -5.73
C GLN A 82 -18.54 -14.63 -4.32
N ARG A 83 -18.83 -15.49 -3.32
CA ARG A 83 -18.92 -15.07 -1.92
C ARG A 83 -17.60 -14.50 -1.41
N GLY A 84 -16.48 -15.15 -1.71
CA GLY A 84 -15.15 -14.69 -1.31
C GLY A 84 -14.80 -13.32 -1.89
N ILE A 85 -15.18 -13.06 -3.14
CA ILE A 85 -15.02 -11.76 -3.79
C ILE A 85 -15.89 -10.70 -3.12
N GLY A 86 -17.16 -11.01 -2.83
CA GLY A 86 -18.03 -10.08 -2.10
C GLY A 86 -17.47 -9.73 -0.71
N LEU A 87 -16.87 -10.70 0.00
CA LEU A 87 -16.20 -10.48 1.28
C LEU A 87 -14.93 -9.63 1.13
N ARG A 88 -14.13 -9.86 0.09
CA ARG A 88 -12.96 -9.01 -0.24
C ARG A 88 -13.38 -7.56 -0.46
N GLU A 89 -14.40 -7.33 -1.28
CA GLU A 89 -14.92 -5.97 -1.55
C GLU A 89 -15.49 -5.31 -0.29
N GLY A 90 -16.21 -6.08 0.53
CA GLY A 90 -16.68 -5.62 1.84
C GLY A 90 -15.52 -5.19 2.74
N PHE A 91 -14.45 -5.99 2.79
CA PHE A 91 -13.26 -5.66 3.56
C PHE A 91 -12.52 -4.44 3.00
N LEU A 92 -12.40 -4.30 1.68
CA LEU A 92 -11.78 -3.13 1.05
C LEU A 92 -12.54 -1.85 1.38
N ARG A 93 -13.87 -1.88 1.33
CA ARG A 93 -14.72 -0.74 1.76
C ARG A 93 -14.53 -0.41 3.24
N LEU A 94 -14.40 -1.42 4.09
CA LEU A 94 -14.09 -1.21 5.51
C LEU A 94 -12.69 -0.60 5.68
N ARG A 95 -11.67 -1.18 5.04
CA ARG A 95 -10.28 -0.69 5.05
C ARG A 95 -10.22 0.78 4.65
N ALA A 96 -10.95 1.19 3.61
CA ALA A 96 -10.95 2.56 3.12
C ALA A 96 -11.33 3.61 4.19
N LYS A 97 -12.08 3.23 5.23
CA LYS A 97 -12.41 4.12 6.35
C LYS A 97 -11.23 4.42 7.27
N TYR A 98 -10.21 3.57 7.26
CA TYR A 98 -9.06 3.64 8.17
C TYR A 98 -7.74 3.89 7.42
N LEU A 99 -7.60 3.33 6.21
CA LEU A 99 -6.42 3.43 5.36
C LEU A 99 -6.80 3.90 3.96
N THR A 100 -6.13 4.95 3.51
CA THR A 100 -5.99 5.25 2.08
C THR A 100 -4.77 4.50 1.57
N CYS A 101 -4.94 3.60 0.61
CA CYS A 101 -3.83 2.92 -0.05
C CYS A 101 -3.56 3.59 -1.40
N SER A 102 -2.30 3.81 -1.74
CA SER A 102 -1.85 4.31 -3.04
C SER A 102 -0.54 3.61 -3.44
N ASN A 103 0.00 3.97 -4.59
CA ASN A 103 1.27 3.49 -5.12
C ASN A 103 2.21 4.66 -5.40
N SER A 104 3.52 4.43 -5.33
CA SER A 104 4.55 5.43 -5.61
C SER A 104 4.60 5.80 -7.09
N TYR A 105 4.11 4.91 -7.96
CA TYR A 105 3.72 5.20 -9.33
C TYR A 105 2.36 4.56 -9.63
N ASP A 106 1.52 5.22 -10.41
CA ASP A 106 0.10 4.86 -10.57
C ASP A 106 -0.18 3.80 -11.64
N ARG A 107 0.84 3.39 -12.40
CA ARG A 107 0.72 2.38 -13.47
C ARG A 107 1.62 1.20 -13.18
N TRP A 108 1.23 0.03 -13.69
CA TRP A 108 1.97 -1.20 -13.47
C TRP A 108 3.19 -1.27 -14.41
N PRO A 109 4.42 -1.30 -13.86
CA PRO A 109 5.65 -1.49 -14.64
C PRO A 109 5.84 -2.96 -15.09
N GLN A 110 6.15 -3.15 -16.37
CA GLN A 110 6.34 -4.42 -17.07
C GLN A 110 7.61 -4.39 -17.95
N SER A 111 8.13 -5.57 -18.31
CA SER A 111 9.28 -5.64 -19.24
C SER A 111 8.92 -5.42 -20.72
N GLY A 112 7.64 -5.53 -21.07
CA GLY A 112 7.07 -5.25 -22.39
C GLY A 112 5.53 -5.23 -22.38
N PRO A 113 4.88 -4.93 -23.53
CA PRO A 113 3.42 -4.74 -23.62
C PRO A 113 2.56 -5.99 -23.43
N ASP A 114 3.14 -7.18 -23.67
CA ASP A 114 2.43 -8.46 -23.62
C ASP A 114 2.94 -9.35 -22.47
N THR A 115 3.59 -8.77 -21.46
CA THR A 115 4.16 -9.50 -20.33
C THR A 115 3.34 -9.31 -19.06
N ASN A 116 3.30 -10.36 -18.23
CA ASN A 116 2.65 -10.34 -16.91
C ASN A 116 3.66 -10.26 -15.76
N ASP A 117 4.90 -9.86 -16.06
CA ASP A 117 5.93 -9.68 -15.07
C ASP A 117 5.84 -8.31 -14.40
N PHE A 118 6.40 -8.24 -13.20
CA PHE A 118 6.63 -6.99 -12.53
C PHE A 118 8.11 -6.63 -12.69
N VAL A 119 8.38 -5.40 -13.11
CA VAL A 119 9.72 -4.81 -13.06
C VAL A 119 9.66 -3.56 -12.20
N ASP A 120 10.81 -3.05 -11.79
CA ASP A 120 10.84 -1.81 -11.02
C ASP A 120 10.39 -0.60 -11.88
N PRO A 121 9.64 0.36 -11.30
CA PRO A 121 9.40 1.62 -11.99
C PRO A 121 10.70 2.41 -12.13
N ALA A 122 10.82 3.25 -13.15
CA ALA A 122 11.99 4.13 -13.27
C ALA A 122 11.97 5.20 -12.16
N ALA A 123 13.14 5.47 -11.58
CA ALA A 123 13.27 6.46 -10.51
C ALA A 123 12.82 7.87 -10.95
N GLU A 124 13.12 8.26 -12.19
CA GLU A 124 12.68 9.53 -12.78
C GLU A 124 11.15 9.67 -12.86
N ASP A 125 10.42 8.60 -13.14
CA ASP A 125 8.96 8.61 -13.19
C ASP A 125 8.36 8.73 -11.78
N VAL A 126 8.92 7.99 -10.83
CA VAL A 126 8.55 8.06 -9.40
C VAL A 126 8.80 9.46 -8.84
N LEU A 127 9.91 10.09 -9.21
CA LEU A 127 10.31 11.43 -8.75
C LEU A 127 9.69 12.57 -9.56
N SER A 128 9.02 12.30 -10.68
CA SER A 128 8.47 13.31 -11.58
C SER A 128 7.48 14.24 -10.88
N ASP A 129 7.48 15.52 -11.27
CA ASP A 129 6.58 16.53 -10.69
C ASP A 129 5.10 16.16 -10.84
N ILE A 130 4.73 15.53 -11.96
CA ILE A 130 3.37 15.05 -12.22
C ILE A 130 2.99 14.00 -11.17
N ASN A 131 3.85 13.02 -10.93
CA ASN A 131 3.57 11.95 -9.98
C ASN A 131 3.58 12.45 -8.53
N ILE A 132 4.52 13.32 -8.16
CA ILE A 132 4.54 13.92 -6.81
C ILE A 132 3.31 14.80 -6.59
N THR A 133 2.88 15.56 -7.60
CA THR A 133 1.64 16.36 -7.52
C THR A 133 0.40 15.47 -7.35
N ARG A 134 0.33 14.33 -8.03
CA ARG A 134 -0.71 13.33 -7.82
C ARG A 134 -0.72 12.85 -6.37
N ILE A 135 0.41 12.41 -5.83
CA ILE A 135 0.50 11.92 -4.44
C ILE A 135 0.07 12.99 -3.44
N ARG A 136 0.50 14.25 -3.63
CA ARG A 136 0.06 15.39 -2.80
C ARG A 136 -1.46 15.55 -2.81
N GLY A 137 -2.09 15.40 -3.98
CA GLY A 137 -3.55 15.50 -4.13
C GLY A 137 -4.34 14.34 -3.50
N GLU A 138 -3.70 13.21 -3.23
CA GLU A 138 -4.31 12.05 -2.56
C GLU A 138 -4.28 12.17 -1.03
N ILE A 139 -3.40 13.03 -0.49
CA ILE A 139 -3.23 13.25 0.94
C ILE A 139 -4.21 14.30 1.43
N THR A 140 -4.85 14.03 2.57
CA THR A 140 -5.84 14.90 3.20
C THR A 140 -5.38 15.30 4.60
N SER A 141 -5.98 16.36 5.16
CA SER A 141 -5.71 16.79 6.54
C SER A 141 -6.09 15.75 7.61
N ASN A 142 -6.88 14.73 7.26
CA ASN A 142 -7.25 13.66 8.17
C ASN A 142 -6.15 12.59 8.29
N HIS A 143 -5.25 12.49 7.31
CA HIS A 143 -4.15 11.53 7.39
C HIS A 143 -3.12 12.02 8.40
N LYS A 144 -3.00 11.30 9.51
CA LYS A 144 -2.05 11.54 10.60
C LYS A 144 -0.84 10.63 10.52
N VAL A 145 -1.01 9.44 9.96
CA VAL A 145 0.03 8.41 9.86
C VAL A 145 0.37 8.12 8.41
N ILE A 146 1.67 8.03 8.09
CA ILE A 146 2.15 7.50 6.80
C ILE A 146 2.83 6.13 6.96
N LEU A 147 2.46 5.18 6.10
CA LEU A 147 3.10 3.87 6.00
C LEU A 147 3.79 3.78 4.64
N ILE A 148 5.12 3.64 4.66
CA ILE A 148 5.95 3.55 3.45
C ILE A 148 6.27 2.07 3.21
N CYS A 149 5.73 1.50 2.15
CA CYS A 149 5.78 0.07 1.87
C CYS A 149 6.69 -0.21 0.67
N GLY A 150 8.01 -0.13 0.89
CA GLY A 150 9.02 -0.51 -0.09
C GLY A 150 9.91 0.63 -0.58
N GLU A 151 10.87 0.31 -1.43
CA GLU A 151 12.01 1.19 -1.76
C GLU A 151 11.58 2.36 -2.65
N TYR A 152 10.73 2.12 -3.65
CA TYR A 152 10.21 3.19 -4.51
C TYR A 152 9.15 4.04 -3.81
N ALA A 153 8.40 3.45 -2.86
CA ALA A 153 7.54 4.23 -1.97
C ALA A 153 8.37 5.19 -1.10
N TRP A 154 9.50 4.71 -0.58
CA TRP A 154 10.46 5.57 0.13
C TRP A 154 11.00 6.66 -0.78
N LEU A 155 11.43 6.31 -2.00
CA LEU A 155 11.94 7.27 -2.97
C LEU A 155 10.93 8.38 -3.27
N ALA A 156 9.65 8.05 -3.47
CA ALA A 156 8.60 9.04 -3.68
C ALA A 156 8.41 9.98 -2.47
N CYS A 157 8.35 9.41 -1.27
CA CYS A 157 8.10 10.15 -0.03
C CYS A 157 9.29 11.00 0.43
N PHE A 158 10.51 10.47 0.32
CA PHE A 158 11.72 11.05 0.89
C PHE A 158 12.58 11.77 -0.16
N GLY A 159 12.53 11.34 -1.42
CA GLY A 159 13.32 11.91 -2.52
C GLY A 159 14.74 11.36 -2.65
N ALA A 160 15.13 10.35 -1.89
CA ALA A 160 16.43 9.68 -1.98
C ALA A 160 16.31 8.16 -1.80
N ILE A 161 17.30 7.42 -2.29
CA ILE A 161 17.36 5.95 -2.16
C ILE A 161 17.60 5.57 -0.70
N LEU A 162 16.83 4.61 -0.18
CA LEU A 162 17.05 4.05 1.15
C LEU A 162 18.23 3.08 1.13
N VAL A 163 19.25 3.34 1.95
CA VAL A 163 20.37 2.43 2.11
C VAL A 163 19.96 1.30 3.06
N ASN A 164 20.27 0.04 2.69
CA ASN A 164 19.93 -1.17 3.44
C ASN A 164 18.46 -1.31 3.87
N PRO A 165 17.48 -1.28 2.95
CA PRO A 165 16.04 -1.23 3.27
C PRO A 165 15.58 -2.29 4.28
N ALA A 166 16.12 -3.51 4.20
CA ALA A 166 15.79 -4.61 5.11
C ALA A 166 16.05 -4.29 6.60
N SER A 167 17.07 -3.49 6.94
CA SER A 167 17.36 -3.13 8.34
C SER A 167 16.40 -2.07 8.90
N HIS A 168 15.67 -1.36 8.03
CA HIS A 168 14.73 -0.31 8.43
C HIS A 168 13.28 -0.83 8.58
N GLU A 169 12.98 -2.08 8.23
CA GLU A 169 11.60 -2.58 8.24
C GLU A 169 10.96 -2.54 9.62
N GLY A 170 9.72 -2.07 9.71
CA GLY A 170 8.97 -1.90 10.97
C GLY A 170 9.49 -0.78 11.86
N ARG A 171 10.46 0.01 11.39
CA ARG A 171 11.03 1.13 12.15
C ARG A 171 10.13 2.36 12.01
N GLN A 172 9.90 3.03 13.13
CA GLN A 172 9.29 4.35 13.13
C GLN A 172 10.28 5.37 12.55
N LEU A 173 9.77 6.29 11.74
CA LEU A 173 10.54 7.37 11.17
C LEU A 173 10.94 8.37 12.26
N SER A 174 12.17 8.87 12.17
CA SER A 174 12.65 9.96 13.01
C SER A 174 11.97 11.28 12.65
N SER A 175 12.06 12.27 13.54
CA SER A 175 11.49 13.61 13.27
C SER A 175 12.08 14.24 12.01
N GLU A 176 13.39 14.09 11.76
CA GLU A 176 14.04 14.60 10.55
C GLU A 176 13.49 13.94 9.28
N GLU A 177 13.29 12.62 9.30
CA GLU A 177 12.68 11.91 8.16
C GLU A 177 11.24 12.36 7.92
N MET A 178 10.47 12.55 9.00
CA MET A 178 9.11 13.05 8.92
C MET A 178 9.05 14.48 8.37
N ASP A 179 9.96 15.36 8.75
CA ASP A 179 10.03 16.74 8.27
C ASP A 179 10.33 16.79 6.77
N ILE A 180 11.28 15.97 6.30
CA ILE A 180 11.59 15.84 4.86
C ILE A 180 10.36 15.36 4.08
N ILE A 181 9.71 14.31 4.57
CA ILE A 181 8.52 13.73 3.92
C ILE A 181 7.36 14.74 3.90
N ASN A 182 7.09 15.40 5.03
CA ASN A 182 6.01 16.37 5.13
C ASN A 182 6.24 17.59 4.24
N HIS A 183 7.48 18.09 4.17
CA HIS A 183 7.83 19.16 3.25
C HIS A 183 7.64 18.72 1.79
N ARG A 184 8.17 17.54 1.42
CA ARG A 184 8.08 17.03 0.04
C ARG A 184 6.65 16.75 -0.38
N LEU A 185 5.84 16.13 0.47
CA LEU A 185 4.47 15.74 0.17
C LEU A 185 3.43 16.81 0.55
N ALA A 186 3.87 18.01 0.96
CA ALA A 186 3.00 19.10 1.39
C ALA A 186 1.94 18.63 2.41
N SER A 187 2.38 17.82 3.38
CA SER A 187 1.52 17.11 4.33
C SER A 187 1.86 17.47 5.78
N SER A 188 1.09 16.92 6.72
CA SER A 188 1.24 17.15 8.16
C SER A 188 1.10 15.85 8.95
N PHE A 189 1.69 14.75 8.46
CA PHE A 189 1.72 13.49 9.18
C PHE A 189 2.44 13.68 10.52
N THR A 190 1.84 13.18 11.60
CA THR A 190 2.39 13.25 12.96
C THR A 190 3.29 12.05 13.27
N SER A 191 3.11 10.94 12.57
CA SER A 191 3.99 9.77 12.69
C SER A 191 4.06 8.98 11.38
N GLY A 192 5.10 8.19 11.23
CA GLY A 192 5.29 7.38 10.05
C GLY A 192 6.19 6.17 10.29
N TRP A 193 6.07 5.18 9.42
CA TRP A 193 6.86 3.95 9.49
C TRP A 193 7.36 3.55 8.11
N TYR A 194 8.60 3.07 8.05
CA TYR A 194 9.05 2.25 6.94
C TYR A 194 8.67 0.80 7.21
N MET A 195 7.69 0.30 6.47
CA MET A 195 7.11 -1.03 6.68
C MET A 195 7.73 -2.10 5.79
N GLY A 196 8.59 -1.71 4.82
CA GLY A 196 9.06 -2.61 3.77
C GLY A 196 7.93 -3.13 2.87
N HIS A 197 8.29 -3.93 1.88
CA HIS A 197 7.31 -4.47 0.94
C HIS A 197 6.25 -5.34 1.67
N THR A 198 4.96 -5.19 1.34
CA THR A 198 3.85 -5.85 2.07
C THR A 198 3.95 -7.38 2.13
N ARG A 199 4.60 -8.02 1.15
CA ARG A 199 4.95 -9.47 1.18
C ARG A 199 5.74 -9.85 2.44
N ARG A 200 6.64 -8.99 2.90
CA ARG A 200 7.54 -9.23 4.04
C ARG A 200 6.85 -9.13 5.38
N TRP A 201 5.66 -8.53 5.44
CA TRP A 201 4.85 -8.43 6.66
C TRP A 201 4.45 -9.80 7.24
N SER A 202 4.45 -10.82 6.40
CA SER A 202 4.17 -12.20 6.80
C SER A 202 5.39 -13.00 7.28
N LEU A 203 6.61 -12.48 7.09
CA LEU A 203 7.85 -13.19 7.41
C LEU A 203 8.25 -13.00 8.88
N ASP A 204 8.12 -11.79 9.42
CA ASP A 204 8.37 -11.48 10.83
C ASP A 204 7.07 -11.04 11.53
N THR A 205 6.22 -12.04 11.80
CA THR A 205 4.87 -11.78 12.28
C THR A 205 4.83 -11.10 13.65
N ALA A 206 5.78 -11.40 14.54
CA ALA A 206 5.84 -10.83 15.88
C ALA A 206 6.18 -9.33 15.82
N LYS A 207 7.26 -8.97 15.12
CA LYS A 207 7.70 -7.58 14.95
C LYS A 207 6.63 -6.75 14.24
N ILE A 208 6.07 -7.26 13.15
CA ILE A 208 5.06 -6.54 12.37
C ILE A 208 3.77 -6.38 13.17
N SER A 209 3.37 -7.39 13.96
CA SER A 209 2.19 -7.26 14.82
C SER A 209 2.37 -6.21 15.91
N ALA A 210 3.55 -6.13 16.53
CA ALA A 210 3.86 -5.09 17.51
C ALA A 210 3.83 -3.69 16.86
N THR A 211 4.44 -3.57 15.67
CA THR A 211 4.47 -2.32 14.89
C THR A 211 3.06 -1.86 14.51
N LEU A 212 2.22 -2.77 13.99
CA LEU A 212 0.84 -2.45 13.62
C LEU A 212 -0.04 -2.03 14.80
N LYS A 213 0.23 -2.55 16.01
CA LYS A 213 -0.46 -2.08 17.22
C LYS A 213 -0.07 -0.65 17.58
N GLN A 214 1.20 -0.29 17.44
CA GLN A 214 1.63 1.10 17.65
C GLN A 214 1.00 2.02 16.61
N ILE A 215 1.01 1.63 15.34
CA ILE A 215 0.33 2.35 14.26
C ILE A 215 -1.16 2.54 14.59
N ALA A 216 -1.84 1.51 15.13
CA ALA A 216 -3.25 1.60 15.49
C ALA A 216 -3.52 2.59 16.62
N ILE A 217 -2.61 2.71 17.60
CA ILE A 217 -2.68 3.73 18.65
C ILE A 217 -2.58 5.13 18.03
N ASP A 218 -1.53 5.38 17.25
CA ASP A 218 -1.25 6.69 16.66
C ASP A 218 -2.32 7.11 15.64
N ALA A 219 -2.86 6.15 14.89
CA ALA A 219 -3.92 6.37 13.92
C ALA A 219 -5.32 6.44 14.53
N GLY A 220 -5.49 6.16 15.83
CA GLY A 220 -6.77 6.17 16.53
C GLY A 220 -7.74 5.07 16.08
N TRP A 221 -7.22 3.86 15.81
CA TRP A 221 -8.02 2.70 15.36
C TRP A 221 -8.56 1.82 16.49
N LEU A 222 -8.24 2.14 17.75
CA LEU A 222 -8.60 1.35 18.93
C LEU A 222 -10.09 1.46 19.29
#